data_AF-A0A917FAE1-F1
#
_entry.id   AF-A0A917FAE1-F1
#
_cell.length_a   1.000
_cell.length_b   1.000
_cell.length_c   1.000
_cell.angle_alpha   90.00
_cell.angle_beta   90.00
_cell.angle_gamma   90.00
#
_symmetry.space_group_name_H-M   'P 1'
#
loop_
_entity.id
_entity.type
_entity.pdbx_description
1 polymer ?
#
loop_
_entity_poly.entity_id
_entity_poly.type
_entity_poly.pdbx_seq_one_letter_code
_entity_poly.pdbx_strand_id
1 'polypeptide(L)'
;MVQLPKVNELGFFEIRLESIGGLGANLAGKMLAEAGVVGAGMNGVSFSSYGSEKKGSAVKAHIRFCDLNTPIRDTSPVERPHVVGVFHEALAKTVNVTGGIYEHSTVLVNSAKSPETLKASMNVLAGTIAVIDATTIALDEKNRVNMAMLGALFRMCDFLDPEIMKGVIEKSLGKKYPQAVQSALNTFERGFNEVKFMHFPLPEGVQMPAFVRSDVSSLGYETQPIGGTIVSPGNSFLKNLSISRSGLLPHFEAETCIHCAQCDTVCPDLCFVWEEQPDKKGRPQMFLQGIDYQYCKGCLKCVEACPTTALSGEREEEGYADSHTVRHHFDLITQA
;
A
#
# COMPACT_ATOMS: atom_id res chain seq x y z
N MET A 1 -19.78 8.71 -28.29
CA MET A 1 -18.87 9.54 -27.48
C MET A 1 -19.02 9.02 -26.06
N VAL A 2 -17.95 8.53 -25.46
CA VAL A 2 -17.97 7.98 -24.10
C VAL A 2 -18.12 9.15 -23.14
N GLN A 3 -19.14 9.13 -22.27
CA GLN A 3 -19.38 10.19 -21.30
C GLN A 3 -18.89 9.75 -19.92
N LEU A 4 -18.13 10.63 -19.25
CA LEU A 4 -17.72 10.41 -17.87
C LEU A 4 -18.94 10.43 -16.95
N PRO A 5 -19.06 9.47 -16.02
CA PRO A 5 -20.23 9.39 -15.15
C PRO A 5 -20.30 10.58 -14.21
N LYS A 6 -19.14 11.10 -13.78
CA LYS A 6 -18.98 12.24 -12.87
C LYS A 6 -17.68 12.96 -13.19
N VAL A 7 -17.62 14.24 -12.83
CA VAL A 7 -16.40 15.05 -12.94
C VAL A 7 -16.34 16.01 -11.76
N ASN A 8 -15.13 16.40 -11.36
CA ASN A 8 -14.91 17.49 -10.42
C ASN A 8 -15.10 18.86 -11.10
N GLU A 9 -14.89 19.95 -10.36
CA GLU A 9 -15.02 21.34 -10.85
C GLU A 9 -14.11 21.67 -12.04
N LEU A 10 -13.02 20.93 -12.21
CA LEU A 10 -12.06 21.08 -13.32
C LEU A 10 -12.41 20.19 -14.53
N GLY A 11 -13.50 19.41 -14.46
CA GLY A 11 -13.90 18.50 -15.52
C GLY A 11 -13.17 17.15 -15.51
N PHE A 12 -12.52 16.78 -14.40
CA PHE A 12 -11.76 15.53 -14.29
C PHE A 12 -12.55 14.44 -13.56
N PHE A 13 -12.53 13.22 -14.10
CA PHE A 13 -12.76 12.00 -13.33
C PHE A 13 -11.41 11.48 -12.85
N GLU A 14 -11.28 11.31 -11.55
CA GLU A 14 -9.98 11.09 -10.89
C GLU A 14 -9.95 9.77 -10.15
N ILE A 15 -8.87 9.01 -10.35
CA ILE A 15 -8.63 7.70 -9.74
C ILE A 15 -7.30 7.76 -8.99
N ARG A 16 -7.29 7.25 -7.75
CA ARG A 16 -6.08 7.11 -6.94
C ARG A 16 -5.84 5.66 -6.59
N LEU A 17 -4.70 5.10 -6.99
CA LEU A 17 -4.29 3.75 -6.60
C LEU A 17 -3.31 3.85 -5.44
N GLU A 18 -3.61 3.18 -4.35
CA GLU A 18 -2.80 3.07 -3.13
C GLU A 18 -2.20 1.66 -3.08
N SER A 19 -0.88 1.57 -3.06
CA SER A 19 -0.18 0.28 -3.19
C SER A 19 1.13 0.27 -2.41
N ILE A 20 1.71 -0.92 -2.26
CA ILE A 20 3.10 -1.09 -1.81
C ILE A 20 3.99 -1.30 -3.04
N GLY A 21 5.23 -0.82 -2.97
CA GLY A 21 6.23 -1.11 -4.01
C GLY A 21 6.34 -2.61 -4.31
N GLY A 22 6.21 -2.97 -5.59
CA GLY A 22 6.25 -4.36 -6.07
C GLY A 22 4.90 -5.00 -6.39
N LEU A 23 3.77 -4.39 -5.99
CA LEU A 23 2.41 -4.93 -6.28
C LEU A 23 1.83 -4.48 -7.63
N GLY A 24 2.55 -3.67 -8.42
CA GLY A 24 2.21 -3.38 -9.82
C GLY A 24 1.22 -2.23 -10.06
N ALA A 25 0.90 -1.41 -9.06
CA ALA A 25 -0.03 -0.27 -9.23
C ALA A 25 0.42 0.77 -10.26
N ASN A 26 1.72 1.06 -10.39
CA ASN A 26 2.23 1.96 -11.42
C ASN A 26 1.94 1.44 -12.84
N LEU A 27 2.10 0.14 -13.06
CA LEU A 27 1.77 -0.48 -14.34
C LEU A 27 0.26 -0.47 -14.59
N ALA A 28 -0.53 -0.81 -13.57
CA ALA A 28 -2.00 -0.76 -13.65
C ALA A 28 -2.50 0.64 -13.99
N GLY A 29 -1.97 1.70 -13.36
CA GLY A 29 -2.33 3.08 -13.65
C GLY A 29 -2.00 3.51 -15.08
N LYS A 30 -0.83 3.10 -15.61
CA LYS A 30 -0.47 3.35 -17.02
C LYS A 30 -1.40 2.62 -17.99
N MET A 31 -1.69 1.35 -17.73
CA MET A 31 -2.59 0.53 -18.55
C MET A 31 -4.02 1.10 -18.56
N LEU A 32 -4.51 1.52 -17.39
CA LEU A 32 -5.81 2.16 -17.24
C LEU A 32 -5.88 3.47 -18.05
N ALA A 33 -4.86 4.32 -17.94
CA ALA A 33 -4.79 5.57 -18.68
C ALA A 33 -4.67 5.34 -20.20
N GLU A 34 -3.85 4.39 -20.64
CA GLU A 34 -3.73 4.02 -22.06
C GLU A 34 -5.07 3.52 -22.62
N ALA A 35 -5.80 2.69 -21.87
CA ALA A 35 -7.12 2.22 -22.28
C ALA A 35 -8.14 3.35 -22.41
N GLY A 36 -8.16 4.32 -21.50
CA GLY A 36 -9.06 5.47 -21.60
C GLY A 36 -8.68 6.43 -22.74
N VAL A 37 -7.38 6.74 -22.89
CA VAL A 37 -6.91 7.71 -23.90
C VAL A 37 -6.98 7.13 -25.30
N VAL A 38 -6.42 5.94 -25.51
CA VAL A 38 -6.34 5.29 -26.83
C VAL A 38 -7.64 4.57 -27.17
N GLY A 39 -8.27 3.94 -26.19
CA GLY A 39 -9.46 3.09 -26.38
C GLY A 39 -10.77 3.85 -26.39
N ALA A 40 -10.99 4.73 -25.40
CA ALA A 40 -12.25 5.45 -25.23
C ALA A 40 -12.25 6.84 -25.90
N GLY A 41 -11.13 7.26 -26.52
CA GLY A 41 -11.01 8.54 -27.21
C GLY A 41 -11.07 9.75 -26.27
N MET A 42 -10.59 9.58 -25.04
CA MET A 42 -10.61 10.59 -23.99
C MET A 42 -9.27 11.32 -23.88
N ASN A 43 -9.26 12.49 -23.25
CA ASN A 43 -8.01 13.07 -22.77
C ASN A 43 -7.73 12.55 -21.35
N GLY A 44 -6.46 12.35 -21.01
CA GLY A 44 -6.10 11.80 -19.71
C GLY A 44 -4.61 11.88 -19.42
N VAL A 45 -4.28 11.79 -18.13
CA VAL A 45 -2.91 11.75 -17.65
C VAL A 45 -2.78 10.70 -16.57
N SER A 46 -1.62 10.03 -16.52
CA SER A 46 -1.23 9.23 -15.37
C SER A 46 0.19 9.55 -14.94
N PHE A 47 0.38 9.58 -13.64
CA PHE A 47 1.69 9.65 -13.02
C PHE A 47 1.65 8.94 -11.68
N SER A 48 2.82 8.52 -11.20
CA SER A 48 2.94 7.85 -9.91
C SER A 48 3.85 8.65 -9.00
N SER A 49 3.51 8.69 -7.72
CA SER A 49 4.34 9.20 -6.64
C SER A 49 4.87 8.01 -5.83
N TYR A 50 6.17 7.97 -5.61
CA TYR A 50 6.84 6.95 -4.81
C TYR A 50 8.00 7.59 -4.04
N GLY A 51 8.27 7.06 -2.85
CA GLY A 51 9.37 7.50 -2.01
C GLY A 51 10.74 7.03 -2.50
N SER A 52 11.80 7.45 -1.81
CA SER A 52 13.18 7.02 -2.08
C SER A 52 13.43 5.56 -1.69
N GLU A 53 12.54 4.96 -0.90
CA GLU A 53 12.68 3.60 -0.42
C GLU A 53 12.54 2.58 -1.57
N LYS A 54 13.47 1.62 -1.65
CA LYS A 54 13.51 0.59 -2.71
C LYS A 54 12.42 -0.48 -2.59
N LYS A 55 11.92 -0.74 -1.37
CA LYS A 55 10.88 -1.74 -1.07
C LYS A 55 10.08 -1.26 0.13
N GLY A 56 8.77 -1.54 0.12
CA GLY A 56 7.94 -1.35 1.30
C GLY A 56 7.46 0.08 1.55
N SER A 57 7.74 1.02 0.64
CA SER A 57 7.08 2.32 0.64
C SER A 57 5.70 2.24 0.00
N ALA A 58 4.80 3.07 0.49
CA ALA A 58 3.55 3.35 -0.18
C ALA A 58 3.84 3.99 -1.55
N VAL A 59 3.18 3.48 -2.57
CA VAL A 59 3.20 3.98 -3.95
C VAL A 59 1.79 4.44 -4.27
N LYS A 60 1.69 5.69 -4.72
CA LYS A 60 0.44 6.27 -5.19
C LYS A 60 0.48 6.39 -6.70
N ALA A 61 -0.55 5.93 -7.39
CA ALA A 61 -0.75 6.26 -8.80
C ALA A 61 -1.97 7.17 -8.93
N HIS A 62 -1.81 8.24 -9.70
CA HIS A 62 -2.82 9.24 -9.95
C HIS A 62 -3.21 9.18 -11.42
N ILE A 63 -4.49 9.01 -11.68
CA ILE A 63 -5.04 8.94 -13.03
C ILE A 63 -6.17 9.96 -13.13
N ARG A 64 -6.18 10.73 -14.22
CA ARG A 64 -7.26 11.66 -14.56
C ARG A 64 -7.76 11.35 -15.96
N PHE A 65 -9.07 11.39 -16.12
CA PHE A 65 -9.76 11.39 -17.40
C PHE A 65 -10.61 12.64 -17.55
N CYS A 66 -10.68 13.18 -18.74
CA CYS A 66 -11.61 14.26 -19.10
C CYS A 66 -12.07 14.13 -20.55
N ASP A 67 -12.99 15.02 -20.92
CA ASP A 67 -13.34 15.22 -22.32
C ASP A 67 -12.09 15.54 -23.16
N LEU A 68 -12.11 15.10 -24.42
CA LEU A 68 -10.99 15.24 -25.36
C LEU A 68 -10.53 16.70 -25.52
N ASN A 69 -11.46 17.66 -25.45
CA ASN A 69 -11.17 19.08 -25.64
C ASN A 69 -10.76 19.80 -24.36
N THR A 70 -10.79 19.13 -23.21
CA THR A 70 -10.42 19.73 -21.92
C THR A 70 -8.89 19.68 -21.75
N PRO A 71 -8.20 20.83 -21.63
CA PRO A 71 -6.76 20.85 -21.44
C PRO A 71 -6.40 20.48 -19.99
N ILE A 72 -5.58 19.45 -19.82
CA ILE A 72 -5.08 19.04 -18.50
C ILE A 72 -3.88 19.92 -18.14
N ARG A 73 -4.10 20.92 -17.28
CA ARG A 73 -3.04 21.79 -16.72
C ARG A 73 -2.70 21.48 -15.28
N ASP A 74 -3.51 20.65 -14.62
CA ASP A 74 -3.29 20.23 -13.24
C ASP A 74 -2.36 19.02 -13.19
N THR A 75 -1.15 19.25 -12.67
CA THR A 75 -0.10 18.25 -12.44
C THR A 75 0.06 17.90 -10.96
N SER A 76 -0.84 18.37 -10.09
CA SER A 76 -0.84 18.06 -8.66
C SER A 76 -1.33 16.63 -8.39
N PRO A 77 -1.02 16.01 -7.24
CA PRO A 77 -1.61 14.75 -6.79
C PRO A 77 -3.15 14.77 -6.79
N VAL A 78 -3.78 13.62 -7.03
CA VAL A 78 -5.25 13.48 -6.87
C VAL A 78 -5.61 13.52 -5.39
N GLU A 79 -6.22 14.63 -4.98
CA GLU A 79 -6.66 14.87 -3.61
C GLU A 79 -8.03 14.25 -3.33
N ARG A 80 -8.97 14.43 -4.26
CA ARG A 80 -10.36 13.98 -4.13
C ARG A 80 -10.74 12.97 -5.22
N PRO A 81 -10.43 11.68 -5.02
CA PRO A 81 -10.68 10.65 -6.02
C PRO A 81 -12.15 10.22 -6.09
N HIS A 82 -12.63 9.96 -7.30
CA HIS A 82 -13.91 9.29 -7.55
C HIS A 82 -13.78 7.77 -7.36
N VAL A 83 -12.61 7.21 -7.64
CA VAL A 83 -12.29 5.79 -7.39
C VAL A 83 -10.96 5.70 -6.66
N VAL A 84 -10.91 4.92 -5.58
CA VAL A 84 -9.69 4.56 -4.87
C VAL A 84 -9.43 3.08 -5.00
N GLY A 85 -8.25 2.67 -5.47
CA GLY A 85 -7.84 1.27 -5.54
C GLY A 85 -6.77 0.94 -4.50
N VAL A 86 -7.11 0.21 -3.45
CA VAL A 86 -6.21 -0.22 -2.37
C VAL A 86 -5.71 -1.64 -2.65
N PHE A 87 -4.46 -1.77 -3.08
CA PHE A 87 -3.86 -3.05 -3.48
C PHE A 87 -3.48 -3.95 -2.30
N HIS A 88 -3.46 -3.40 -1.08
CA HIS A 88 -3.15 -4.14 0.14
C HIS A 88 -3.79 -3.47 1.36
N GLU A 89 -4.65 -4.18 2.09
CA GLU A 89 -5.40 -3.62 3.21
C GLU A 89 -4.53 -3.05 4.35
N ALA A 90 -3.35 -3.63 4.59
CA ALA A 90 -2.44 -3.15 5.65
C ALA A 90 -1.96 -1.70 5.45
N LEU A 91 -2.08 -1.14 4.24
CA LEU A 91 -1.80 0.28 4.01
C LEU A 91 -2.70 1.20 4.84
N ALA A 92 -3.94 0.78 5.11
CA ALA A 92 -4.88 1.57 5.92
C ALA A 92 -4.40 1.79 7.37
N LYS A 93 -3.47 0.95 7.87
CA LYS A 93 -2.87 1.11 9.20
C LYS A 93 -1.80 2.21 9.26
N THR A 94 -1.14 2.52 8.14
CA THR A 94 0.01 3.42 8.11
C THR A 94 -0.26 4.72 7.37
N VAL A 95 -1.17 4.72 6.39
CA VAL A 95 -1.53 5.89 5.59
C VAL A 95 -3.04 6.02 5.47
N ASN A 96 -3.52 7.26 5.41
CA ASN A 96 -4.93 7.53 5.15
C ASN A 96 -5.28 7.26 3.67
N VAL A 97 -5.56 6.00 3.34
CA VAL A 97 -5.86 5.55 1.96
C VAL A 97 -7.18 6.11 1.43
N THR A 98 -8.15 6.38 2.30
CA THR A 98 -9.50 6.86 1.97
C THR A 98 -9.62 8.38 2.06
N GLY A 99 -8.53 9.12 2.27
CA GLY A 99 -8.55 10.56 2.38
C GLY A 99 -9.10 11.26 1.12
N GLY A 100 -10.09 12.14 1.31
CA GLY A 100 -10.63 12.99 0.24
C GLY A 100 -11.73 12.36 -0.63
N ILE A 101 -12.17 11.14 -0.30
CA ILE A 101 -13.31 10.51 -0.99
C ILE A 101 -14.57 11.37 -0.88
N TYR A 102 -15.40 11.33 -1.92
CA TYR A 102 -16.76 11.85 -1.92
C TYR A 102 -17.73 10.82 -1.36
N GLU A 103 -18.95 11.24 -1.04
CA GLU A 103 -20.06 10.36 -0.64
C GLU A 103 -20.39 9.29 -1.69
N HIS A 104 -20.00 9.53 -2.93
CA HIS A 104 -20.29 8.67 -4.08
C HIS A 104 -19.03 8.01 -4.63
N SER A 105 -17.89 8.16 -3.97
CA SER A 105 -16.66 7.50 -4.40
C SER A 105 -16.77 6.00 -4.19
N THR A 106 -16.04 5.26 -5.02
CA THR A 106 -15.89 3.81 -4.85
C THR A 106 -14.49 3.47 -4.34
N VAL A 107 -14.40 2.71 -3.26
CA VAL A 107 -13.15 2.23 -2.67
C VAL A 107 -13.02 0.74 -2.95
N LEU A 108 -12.17 0.39 -3.91
CA LEU A 108 -11.79 -0.99 -4.21
C LEU A 108 -10.68 -1.44 -3.24
N VAL A 109 -10.85 -2.59 -2.60
CA VAL A 109 -9.86 -3.15 -1.67
C VAL A 109 -9.55 -4.60 -2.03
N ASN A 110 -8.25 -4.92 -2.15
CA ASN A 110 -7.77 -6.29 -2.14
C ASN A 110 -7.82 -6.85 -0.71
N SER A 111 -8.80 -7.71 -0.44
CA SER A 111 -9.00 -8.34 0.87
C SER A 111 -9.94 -9.54 0.77
N ALA A 112 -9.80 -10.47 1.71
CA ALA A 112 -10.76 -11.54 1.96
C ALA A 112 -11.85 -11.15 2.98
N LYS A 113 -11.76 -9.95 3.60
CA LYS A 113 -12.69 -9.46 4.62
C LYS A 113 -14.01 -8.98 3.99
N SER A 114 -15.06 -8.90 4.80
CA SER A 114 -16.34 -8.33 4.37
C SER A 114 -16.25 -6.81 4.14
N PRO A 115 -17.06 -6.23 3.23
CA PRO A 115 -17.13 -4.77 3.06
C PRO A 115 -17.42 -4.01 4.36
N GLU A 116 -18.22 -4.57 5.27
CA GLU A 116 -18.57 -3.98 6.57
C GLU A 116 -17.35 -3.90 7.49
N THR A 117 -16.55 -4.98 7.56
CA THR A 117 -15.30 -4.99 8.32
C THR A 117 -14.32 -3.96 7.77
N LEU A 118 -14.23 -3.83 6.44
CA LEU A 118 -13.34 -2.87 5.78
C LEU A 118 -13.79 -1.42 5.97
N LYS A 119 -15.11 -1.18 6.00
CA LYS A 119 -15.66 0.15 6.34
C LYS A 119 -15.15 0.62 7.69
N ALA A 120 -15.20 -0.25 8.69
CA ALA A 120 -14.73 0.05 10.03
C ALA A 120 -13.20 0.23 10.08
N SER A 121 -12.43 -0.69 9.49
CA SER A 121 -10.97 -0.65 9.55
C SER A 121 -10.34 0.53 8.79
N MET A 122 -10.98 1.00 7.72
CA MET A 122 -10.51 2.11 6.88
C MET A 122 -11.20 3.45 7.20
N ASN A 123 -12.00 3.50 8.27
CA ASN A 123 -12.76 4.69 8.71
C ASN A 123 -13.58 5.33 7.57
N VAL A 124 -14.22 4.51 6.73
CA VAL A 124 -15.07 5.00 5.64
C VAL A 124 -16.43 5.42 6.20
N LEU A 125 -16.75 6.70 6.01
CA LEU A 125 -18.03 7.25 6.46
C LEU A 125 -19.19 6.82 5.54
N ALA A 126 -19.05 7.07 4.24
CA ALA A 126 -20.04 6.82 3.19
C ALA A 126 -19.34 6.50 1.85
N GLY A 127 -20.11 5.96 0.89
CA GLY A 127 -19.63 5.57 -0.44
C GLY A 127 -19.85 4.10 -0.72
N THR A 128 -19.25 3.63 -1.82
CA THR A 128 -19.32 2.21 -2.21
C THR A 128 -18.00 1.55 -1.88
N ILE A 129 -18.03 0.46 -1.11
CA ILE A 129 -16.86 -0.39 -0.90
C ILE A 129 -16.99 -1.56 -1.85
N ALA A 130 -15.94 -1.77 -2.63
CA ALA A 130 -15.79 -2.91 -3.51
C ALA A 130 -14.65 -3.79 -3.03
N VAL A 131 -14.87 -5.09 -2.98
CA VAL A 131 -13.92 -6.04 -2.39
C VAL A 131 -13.63 -7.15 -3.37
N ILE A 132 -12.35 -7.50 -3.46
CA ILE A 132 -11.89 -8.65 -4.23
C ILE A 132 -10.73 -9.35 -3.50
N ASP A 133 -10.74 -10.68 -3.50
CA ASP A 133 -9.58 -11.47 -3.09
C ASP A 133 -8.61 -11.65 -4.27
N ALA A 134 -7.99 -10.53 -4.69
CA ALA A 134 -7.06 -10.52 -5.80
C ALA A 134 -5.78 -11.34 -5.51
N THR A 135 -5.51 -11.61 -4.23
CA THR A 135 -4.38 -12.44 -3.80
C THR A 135 -4.61 -13.90 -4.13
N THR A 136 -5.76 -14.46 -3.72
CA THR A 136 -6.13 -15.84 -4.08
C THR A 136 -6.27 -16.01 -5.59
N ILE A 137 -6.95 -15.09 -6.27
CA ILE A 137 -7.10 -15.14 -7.75
C ILE A 137 -5.72 -15.17 -8.43
N ALA A 138 -4.79 -14.29 -8.01
CA ALA A 138 -3.46 -14.24 -8.61
C ALA A 138 -2.65 -15.53 -8.34
N LEU A 139 -2.80 -16.15 -7.17
CA LEU A 139 -2.15 -17.41 -6.84
C LEU A 139 -2.67 -18.56 -7.70
N ASP A 140 -3.99 -18.69 -7.83
CA ASP A 140 -4.64 -19.74 -8.63
C ASP A 140 -4.24 -19.65 -10.11
N GLU A 141 -4.29 -18.44 -10.68
CA GLU A 141 -3.97 -18.19 -12.09
C GLU A 141 -2.46 -18.08 -12.35
N LYS A 142 -1.61 -18.21 -11.31
CA LYS A 142 -0.14 -18.03 -11.38
C LYS A 142 0.25 -16.67 -11.98
N ASN A 143 -0.46 -15.63 -11.59
CA ASN A 143 -0.26 -14.25 -12.03
C ASN A 143 0.06 -13.32 -10.85
N ARG A 144 -0.04 -12.01 -11.07
CA ARG A 144 0.18 -10.96 -10.09
C ARG A 144 -1.14 -10.27 -9.76
N VAL A 145 -1.25 -9.81 -8.51
CA VAL A 145 -2.42 -9.13 -7.94
C VAL A 145 -2.90 -7.95 -8.80
N ASN A 146 -1.98 -7.25 -9.47
CA ASN A 146 -2.34 -6.10 -10.30
C ASN A 146 -3.30 -6.43 -11.44
N MET A 147 -3.26 -7.64 -12.02
CA MET A 147 -4.17 -8.00 -13.12
C MET A 147 -5.62 -8.15 -12.62
N ALA A 148 -5.81 -8.81 -11.47
CA ALA A 148 -7.14 -8.96 -10.86
C ALA A 148 -7.68 -7.60 -10.40
N MET A 149 -6.83 -6.78 -9.77
CA MET A 149 -7.18 -5.41 -9.39
C MET A 149 -7.54 -4.54 -10.61
N LEU A 150 -6.84 -4.70 -11.73
CA LEU A 150 -7.16 -3.99 -12.97
C LEU A 150 -8.53 -4.41 -13.49
N GLY A 151 -8.86 -5.70 -13.49
CA GLY A 151 -10.20 -6.19 -13.85
C GLY A 151 -11.30 -5.58 -12.98
N ALA A 152 -11.09 -5.57 -11.66
CA ALA A 152 -12.03 -4.97 -10.73
C ALA A 152 -12.18 -3.44 -10.93
N LEU A 153 -11.10 -2.72 -11.25
CA LEU A 153 -11.16 -1.29 -11.59
C LEU A 153 -12.00 -1.04 -12.87
N PHE A 154 -11.85 -1.89 -13.88
CA PHE A 154 -12.66 -1.80 -15.11
C PHE A 154 -14.15 -2.03 -14.83
N ARG A 155 -14.48 -2.90 -13.87
CA ARG A 155 -15.88 -3.11 -13.44
C ARG A 155 -16.50 -1.86 -12.80
N MET A 156 -15.70 -0.92 -12.30
CA MET A 156 -16.16 0.34 -11.70
C MET A 156 -16.17 1.51 -12.67
N CYS A 157 -15.45 1.37 -13.78
CA CYS A 157 -15.29 2.40 -14.78
C CYS A 157 -16.06 1.98 -16.03
N ASP A 158 -17.40 2.06 -15.97
CA ASP A 158 -18.30 1.62 -17.07
C ASP A 158 -18.02 2.32 -18.42
N PHE A 159 -17.32 3.45 -18.37
CA PHE A 159 -16.88 4.21 -19.54
C PHE A 159 -15.65 3.60 -20.23
N LEU A 160 -15.00 2.59 -19.64
CA LEU A 160 -13.88 1.87 -20.22
C LEU A 160 -14.34 0.51 -20.74
N ASP A 161 -13.95 0.19 -21.97
CA ASP A 161 -14.26 -1.10 -22.58
C ASP A 161 -13.25 -2.18 -22.14
N PRO A 162 -13.69 -3.26 -21.46
CA PRO A 162 -12.81 -4.33 -21.04
C PRO A 162 -12.16 -5.09 -22.21
N GLU A 163 -12.78 -5.16 -23.38
CA GLU A 163 -12.21 -5.84 -24.56
C GLU A 163 -10.99 -5.09 -25.11
N ILE A 164 -11.03 -3.76 -25.07
CA ILE A 164 -9.86 -2.94 -25.41
C ILE A 164 -8.70 -3.25 -24.45
N MET A 165 -8.99 -3.39 -23.16
CA MET A 165 -7.98 -3.72 -22.16
C MET A 165 -7.39 -5.11 -22.39
N LYS A 166 -8.20 -6.12 -22.75
CA LYS A 166 -7.68 -7.44 -23.13
C LYS A 166 -6.70 -7.32 -24.30
N GLY A 167 -7.01 -6.53 -25.33
CA GLY A 167 -6.10 -6.25 -26.45
C GLY A 167 -4.81 -5.53 -26.02
N VAL A 168 -4.89 -4.58 -25.07
CA VAL A 168 -3.70 -3.91 -24.50
C VAL A 168 -2.84 -4.90 -23.69
N ILE A 169 -3.45 -5.80 -22.91
CA ILE A 169 -2.75 -6.86 -22.17
C ILE A 169 -2.00 -7.79 -23.16
N GLU A 170 -2.68 -8.27 -24.20
CA GLU A 170 -2.09 -9.11 -25.25
C GLU A 170 -0.92 -8.43 -25.93
N LYS A 171 -1.05 -7.15 -26.30
CA LYS A 171 0.02 -6.40 -26.98
C LYS A 171 1.21 -6.14 -26.06
N SER A 172 0.95 -5.79 -24.80
CA SER A 172 1.98 -5.44 -23.81
C SER A 172 2.77 -6.67 -23.35
N LEU A 173 2.08 -7.76 -23.03
CA LEU A 173 2.71 -9.00 -22.55
C LEU A 173 3.13 -9.93 -23.68
N GLY A 174 2.40 -9.99 -24.79
CA GLY A 174 2.59 -10.99 -25.86
C GLY A 174 3.94 -10.91 -26.57
N LYS A 175 4.59 -9.74 -26.61
CA LYS A 175 5.95 -9.63 -27.17
C LYS A 175 7.04 -10.21 -26.27
N LYS A 176 6.89 -10.08 -24.95
CA LYS A 176 7.96 -10.39 -23.98
C LYS A 176 7.69 -11.70 -23.22
N TYR A 177 6.43 -12.01 -22.96
CA TYR A 177 5.97 -13.15 -22.17
C TYR A 177 4.69 -13.78 -22.77
N PRO A 178 4.77 -14.42 -23.95
CA PRO A 178 3.59 -15.00 -24.62
C PRO A 178 2.83 -16.02 -23.75
N GLN A 179 3.58 -16.84 -22.99
CA GLN A 179 3.04 -17.86 -22.09
C GLN A 179 2.22 -17.27 -20.93
N ALA A 180 2.44 -16.01 -20.57
CA ALA A 180 1.77 -15.34 -19.45
C ALA A 180 0.48 -14.61 -19.86
N VAL A 181 0.21 -14.47 -21.16
CA VAL A 181 -0.93 -13.70 -21.67
C VAL A 181 -2.25 -14.32 -21.25
N GLN A 182 -2.44 -15.63 -21.48
CA GLN A 182 -3.70 -16.29 -21.16
C GLN A 182 -4.00 -16.22 -19.66
N SER A 183 -3.00 -16.48 -18.82
CA SER A 183 -3.11 -16.32 -17.37
C SER A 183 -3.49 -14.89 -17.00
N ALA A 184 -2.93 -13.87 -17.64
CA ALA A 184 -3.25 -12.47 -17.36
C ALA A 184 -4.69 -12.13 -17.77
N LEU A 185 -5.16 -12.62 -18.91
CA LEU A 185 -6.54 -12.44 -19.37
C LEU A 185 -7.54 -13.10 -18.42
N ASN A 186 -7.29 -14.36 -18.01
CA ASN A 186 -8.13 -15.06 -17.03
C ASN A 186 -8.15 -14.31 -15.70
N THR A 187 -7.00 -13.86 -15.22
CA THR A 187 -6.87 -13.11 -13.96
C THR A 187 -7.64 -11.79 -14.02
N PHE A 188 -7.56 -11.07 -15.15
CA PHE A 188 -8.32 -9.85 -15.39
C PHE A 188 -9.83 -10.11 -15.41
N GLU A 189 -10.27 -11.17 -16.08
CA GLU A 189 -11.69 -11.54 -16.19
C GLU A 189 -12.29 -11.97 -14.85
N ARG A 190 -11.56 -12.79 -14.08
CA ARG A 190 -11.91 -13.10 -12.68
C ARG A 190 -11.97 -11.83 -11.84
N GLY A 191 -10.98 -10.95 -12.01
CA GLY A 191 -10.96 -9.59 -11.45
C GLY A 191 -12.26 -8.81 -11.66
N PHE A 192 -12.73 -8.81 -12.90
CA PHE A 192 -13.94 -8.10 -13.33
C PHE A 192 -15.23 -8.73 -12.82
N ASN A 193 -15.30 -10.07 -12.76
CA ASN A 193 -16.52 -10.82 -12.44
C ASN A 193 -16.70 -11.11 -10.95
N GLU A 194 -15.62 -11.30 -10.19
CA GLU A 194 -15.67 -11.76 -8.79
C GLU A 194 -15.73 -10.61 -7.76
N VAL A 195 -15.53 -9.36 -8.21
CA VAL A 195 -15.60 -8.19 -7.32
C VAL A 195 -17.01 -8.00 -6.76
N LYS A 196 -17.09 -7.82 -5.44
CA LYS A 196 -18.35 -7.62 -4.70
C LYS A 196 -18.50 -6.18 -4.30
N PHE A 197 -19.71 -5.64 -4.38
CA PHE A 197 -20.01 -4.24 -4.07
C PHE A 197 -20.97 -4.14 -2.89
N MET A 198 -20.74 -3.15 -2.03
CA MET A 198 -21.67 -2.75 -0.99
C MET A 198 -21.69 -1.23 -0.86
N HIS A 199 -22.89 -0.67 -0.94
CA HIS A 199 -23.10 0.77 -0.80
C HIS A 199 -23.45 1.13 0.64
N PHE A 200 -22.78 2.16 1.17
CA PHE A 200 -23.03 2.71 2.49
C PHE A 200 -23.52 4.17 2.36
N PRO A 201 -24.78 4.46 2.69
CA PRO A 201 -25.30 5.80 2.62
C PRO A 201 -24.66 6.69 3.70
N LEU A 202 -24.58 7.99 3.40
CA LEU A 202 -24.17 8.99 4.38
C LEU A 202 -25.23 9.10 5.49
N PRO A 203 -24.87 9.01 6.78
CA PRO A 203 -25.82 9.20 7.86
C PRO A 203 -26.47 10.58 7.81
N GLU A 204 -27.76 10.65 8.12
CA GLU A 204 -28.53 11.89 8.08
C GLU A 204 -27.93 12.96 9.01
N GLY A 205 -27.79 14.20 8.50
CA GLY A 205 -27.20 15.32 9.24
C GLY A 205 -25.67 15.32 9.33
N VAL A 206 -24.98 14.34 8.75
CA VAL A 206 -23.51 14.28 8.71
C VAL A 206 -23.01 14.74 7.35
N GLN A 207 -21.94 15.53 7.33
CA GLN A 207 -21.24 15.93 6.09
C GLN A 207 -19.96 15.13 5.90
N MET A 208 -19.58 14.90 4.65
CA MET A 208 -18.27 14.32 4.34
C MET A 208 -17.15 15.24 4.84
N PRO A 209 -16.09 14.69 5.46
CA PRO A 209 -14.99 15.50 5.97
C PRO A 209 -14.27 16.24 4.83
N ALA A 210 -13.82 17.47 5.11
CA ALA A 210 -12.97 18.20 4.19
C ALA A 210 -11.66 17.42 3.96
N PHE A 211 -11.16 17.44 2.73
CA PHE A 211 -9.85 16.86 2.45
C PHE A 211 -8.77 17.68 3.16
N VAL A 212 -7.96 16.99 3.97
CA VAL A 212 -6.76 17.55 4.58
C VAL A 212 -5.57 16.79 4.02
N ARG A 213 -4.69 17.51 3.34
CA ARG A 213 -3.46 16.94 2.80
C ARG A 213 -2.55 16.52 3.97
N SER A 214 -2.34 15.22 4.12
CA SER A 214 -1.60 14.64 5.26
C SER A 214 -0.08 14.65 5.08
N ASP A 215 0.42 14.89 3.86
CA ASP A 215 1.83 14.87 3.47
C ASP A 215 2.47 16.27 3.43
N VAL A 216 1.81 17.30 3.96
CA VAL A 216 2.41 18.63 4.08
C VAL A 216 3.42 18.62 5.22
N SER A 217 4.71 18.62 4.84
CA SER A 217 5.80 18.87 5.77
C SER A 217 5.62 20.24 6.43
N SER A 218 5.89 20.35 7.74
CA SER A 218 5.95 21.64 8.44
C SER A 218 6.95 22.61 7.80
N LEU A 219 7.95 22.07 7.10
CA LEU A 219 8.92 22.80 6.29
C LEU A 219 8.49 22.72 4.81
N GLY A 220 8.03 23.84 4.27
CA GLY A 220 7.70 24.07 2.87
C GLY A 220 8.52 25.23 2.30
N TYR A 221 8.20 25.68 1.08
CA TYR A 221 8.97 26.74 0.41
C TYR A 221 9.03 28.06 1.20
N GLU A 222 8.02 28.35 2.02
CA GLU A 222 7.95 29.53 2.89
C GLU A 222 8.63 29.34 4.25
N THR A 223 8.64 28.10 4.77
CA THR A 223 9.04 27.80 6.15
C THR A 223 10.38 27.06 6.26
N GLN A 224 11.00 26.71 5.13
CA GLN A 224 12.28 26.02 5.12
C GLN A 224 13.42 26.90 5.69
N PRO A 225 14.38 26.32 6.44
CA PRO A 225 15.55 27.05 6.92
C PRO A 225 16.38 27.64 5.78
N ILE A 226 17.01 28.78 6.03
CA ILE A 226 17.94 29.42 5.07
C ILE A 226 19.03 28.41 4.70
N GLY A 227 19.27 28.24 3.39
CA GLY A 227 20.26 27.30 2.87
C GLY A 227 19.84 25.83 2.87
N GLY A 228 18.57 25.51 3.18
CA GLY A 228 18.06 24.14 3.14
C GLY A 228 18.62 23.24 4.25
N THR A 229 19.01 23.84 5.39
CA THR A 229 19.60 23.11 6.51
C THR A 229 18.60 22.13 7.12
N ILE A 230 19.02 20.88 7.33
CA ILE A 230 18.23 19.88 8.05
C ILE A 230 18.49 20.10 9.54
N VAL A 231 17.54 20.74 10.22
CA VAL A 231 17.62 21.07 11.65
C VAL A 231 17.08 19.96 12.56
N SER A 232 16.41 18.97 11.99
CA SER A 232 15.85 17.84 12.73
C SER A 232 16.84 16.67 12.78
N PRO A 233 16.94 15.94 13.91
CA PRO A 233 17.71 14.70 13.99
C PRO A 233 17.12 13.64 13.04
N GLY A 234 17.87 12.55 12.83
CA GLY A 234 17.47 11.47 11.93
C GLY A 234 16.09 10.90 12.28
N ASN A 235 15.19 10.82 11.30
CA ASN A 235 13.78 10.40 11.49
C ASN A 235 13.53 8.90 11.24
N SER A 236 14.60 8.12 11.02
CA SER A 236 14.48 6.68 10.72
C SER A 236 13.75 5.91 11.81
N PHE A 237 13.86 6.33 13.08
CA PHE A 237 13.14 5.71 14.19
C PHE A 237 11.62 5.89 14.11
N LEU A 238 11.10 6.90 13.40
CA LEU A 238 9.66 7.10 13.20
C LEU A 238 9.09 6.20 12.08
N LYS A 239 9.94 5.54 11.30
CA LYS A 239 9.51 4.76 10.14
C LYS A 239 8.90 3.44 10.57
N ASN A 240 7.70 3.15 10.04
CA ASN A 240 7.05 1.86 10.16
C ASN A 240 7.18 1.09 8.83
N LEU A 241 7.95 0.01 8.86
CA LEU A 241 8.30 -0.85 7.73
C LEU A 241 7.46 -2.14 7.71
N SER A 242 6.48 -2.28 8.60
CA SER A 242 5.62 -3.47 8.68
C SER A 242 4.95 -3.83 7.35
N ILE A 243 4.49 -2.82 6.60
CA ILE A 243 3.87 -3.00 5.28
C ILE A 243 4.82 -3.61 4.23
N SER A 244 6.13 -3.69 4.50
CA SER A 244 7.11 -4.28 3.58
C SER A 244 7.19 -5.81 3.66
N ARG A 245 6.61 -6.41 4.71
CA ARG A 245 6.57 -7.85 4.90
C ARG A 245 5.77 -8.52 3.80
N SER A 246 6.18 -9.74 3.47
CA SER A 246 5.55 -10.55 2.42
C SER A 246 4.77 -11.73 3.02
N GLY A 247 4.21 -11.54 4.22
CA GLY A 247 3.42 -12.55 4.94
C GLY A 247 4.25 -13.48 5.84
N LEU A 248 5.52 -13.16 6.10
CA LEU A 248 6.40 -13.90 6.99
C LEU A 248 7.09 -12.96 7.97
N LEU A 249 7.37 -13.46 9.17
CA LEU A 249 8.14 -12.77 10.21
C LEU A 249 8.92 -13.77 11.06
N PRO A 250 10.00 -13.34 11.75
CA PRO A 250 10.67 -14.18 12.74
C PRO A 250 9.85 -14.22 14.03
N HIS A 251 9.56 -15.39 14.58
CA HIS A 251 9.13 -15.55 15.99
C HIS A 251 10.36 -15.67 16.89
N PHE A 252 10.31 -15.09 18.09
CA PHE A 252 11.38 -15.15 19.07
C PHE A 252 10.94 -15.90 20.33
N GLU A 253 11.72 -16.90 20.71
CA GLU A 253 11.56 -17.68 21.95
C GLU A 253 12.73 -17.40 22.91
N ALA A 254 12.44 -16.78 24.05
CA ALA A 254 13.46 -16.25 24.94
C ALA A 254 14.26 -17.35 25.65
N GLU A 255 13.61 -18.44 26.02
CA GLU A 255 14.15 -19.54 26.84
C GLU A 255 15.30 -20.28 26.14
N THR A 256 15.29 -20.30 24.81
CA THR A 256 16.32 -20.99 24.01
C THR A 256 17.36 -20.02 23.43
N CYS A 257 17.24 -18.72 23.73
CA CYS A 257 18.19 -17.70 23.32
C CYS A 257 19.46 -17.77 24.17
N ILE A 258 20.62 -17.70 23.50
CA ILE A 258 21.94 -17.64 24.16
C ILE A 258 22.57 -16.24 24.09
N HIS A 259 21.82 -15.23 23.65
CA HIS A 259 22.25 -13.82 23.56
C HIS A 259 23.57 -13.62 22.77
N CYS A 260 23.77 -14.39 21.68
CA CYS A 260 25.00 -14.37 20.89
C CYS A 260 25.11 -13.25 19.84
N ALA A 261 24.05 -12.45 19.65
CA ALA A 261 23.96 -11.35 18.69
C ALA A 261 24.13 -11.68 17.20
N GLN A 262 24.15 -12.97 16.81
CA GLN A 262 24.20 -13.37 15.40
C GLN A 262 23.00 -12.85 14.59
N CYS A 263 21.81 -12.89 15.19
CA CYS A 263 20.58 -12.39 14.57
C CYS A 263 20.64 -10.89 14.26
N ASP A 264 21.27 -10.10 15.13
CA ASP A 264 21.40 -8.66 14.99
C ASP A 264 22.49 -8.27 13.99
N THR A 265 23.59 -9.03 13.98
CA THR A 265 24.70 -8.85 13.02
C THR A 265 24.24 -8.99 11.56
N VAL A 266 23.28 -9.88 11.30
CA VAL A 266 22.71 -10.07 9.94
C VAL A 266 21.48 -9.22 9.68
N CYS A 267 20.94 -8.53 10.68
CA CYS A 267 19.74 -7.73 10.55
C CYS A 267 20.04 -6.43 9.79
N PRO A 268 19.40 -6.20 8.62
CA PRO A 268 19.67 -4.99 7.84
C PRO A 268 18.98 -3.73 8.39
N ASP A 269 18.08 -3.86 9.38
CA ASP A 269 17.16 -2.80 9.82
C ASP A 269 17.07 -2.67 11.35
N LEU A 270 18.12 -3.10 12.08
CA LEU A 270 18.25 -2.97 13.55
C LEU A 270 16.96 -3.37 14.31
N CYS A 271 16.42 -4.55 14.04
CA CYS A 271 15.13 -4.95 14.59
C CYS A 271 15.19 -5.51 16.01
N PHE A 272 16.37 -5.85 16.53
CA PHE A 272 16.50 -6.54 17.81
C PHE A 272 16.71 -5.55 18.95
N VAL A 273 15.96 -5.71 20.04
CA VAL A 273 16.03 -4.85 21.22
C VAL A 273 16.86 -5.53 22.30
N TRP A 274 17.92 -4.86 22.73
CA TRP A 274 18.88 -5.38 23.71
C TRP A 274 18.88 -4.48 24.96
N GLU A 275 19.02 -5.11 26.13
CA GLU A 275 19.19 -4.39 27.40
C GLU A 275 20.40 -4.94 28.14
N GLU A 276 21.13 -4.06 28.83
CA GLU A 276 22.20 -4.46 29.74
C GLU A 276 21.59 -4.94 31.06
N GLN A 277 21.87 -6.18 31.44
CA GLN A 277 21.43 -6.78 32.69
C GLN A 277 22.59 -7.56 33.34
N PRO A 278 22.60 -7.71 34.68
CA PRO A 278 23.61 -8.52 35.35
C PRO A 278 23.43 -10.02 35.04
N ASP A 279 24.53 -10.67 34.65
CA ASP A 279 24.57 -12.13 34.49
C ASP A 279 24.41 -12.84 35.85
N LYS A 280 24.37 -14.19 35.84
CA LYS A 280 24.28 -15.01 37.07
C LYS A 280 25.42 -14.76 38.08
N LYS A 281 26.49 -14.05 37.69
CA LYS A 281 27.64 -13.68 38.52
C LYS A 281 27.67 -12.17 38.82
N GLY A 282 26.62 -11.42 38.49
CA GLY A 282 26.50 -9.99 38.73
C GLY A 282 27.29 -9.11 37.76
N ARG A 283 27.82 -9.66 36.66
CA ARG A 283 28.59 -8.90 35.66
C ARG A 283 27.64 -8.34 34.60
N PRO A 284 27.82 -7.09 34.14
CA PRO A 284 26.98 -6.53 33.08
C PRO A 284 27.15 -7.32 31.78
N GLN A 285 26.04 -7.69 31.15
CA GLN A 285 25.97 -8.36 29.86
C GLN A 285 24.72 -7.90 29.09
N MET A 286 24.78 -7.87 27.76
CA MET A 286 23.62 -7.58 26.93
C MET A 286 22.72 -8.82 26.81
N PHE A 287 21.43 -8.64 27.10
CA PHE A 287 20.38 -9.64 26.95
C PHE A 287 19.39 -9.18 25.88
N LEU A 288 19.10 -10.09 24.96
CA LEU A 288 18.10 -9.88 23.92
C LEU A 288 16.71 -9.93 24.55
N GLN A 289 15.98 -8.82 24.47
CA GLN A 289 14.62 -8.72 25.01
C GLN A 289 13.57 -9.15 23.98
N GLY A 290 13.80 -8.86 22.70
CA GLY A 290 12.89 -9.26 21.63
C GLY A 290 13.13 -8.52 20.33
N ILE A 291 12.06 -8.42 19.54
CA ILE A 291 12.08 -7.85 18.19
C ILE A 291 11.11 -6.68 18.13
N ASP A 292 11.57 -5.54 17.62
CA ASP A 292 10.70 -4.43 17.22
C ASP A 292 10.19 -4.68 15.80
N TYR A 293 8.96 -5.20 15.71
CA TYR A 293 8.34 -5.54 14.43
C TYR A 293 7.97 -4.30 13.59
N GLN A 294 8.10 -3.08 14.12
CA GLN A 294 7.97 -1.88 13.30
C GLN A 294 9.05 -1.81 12.22
N TYR A 295 10.27 -2.24 12.52
CA TYR A 295 11.39 -2.17 11.56
C TYR A 295 11.55 -3.48 10.76
N CYS A 296 10.98 -4.58 11.26
CA CYS A 296 11.11 -5.89 10.64
C CYS A 296 10.41 -5.97 9.28
N LYS A 297 11.21 -6.21 8.23
CA LYS A 297 10.76 -6.46 6.84
C LYS A 297 10.44 -7.92 6.52
N GLY A 298 10.59 -8.83 7.48
CA GLY A 298 10.30 -10.26 7.28
C GLY A 298 11.28 -10.96 6.31
N CYS A 299 12.54 -10.55 6.28
CA CYS A 299 13.55 -11.16 5.40
C CYS A 299 14.12 -12.50 5.92
N LEU A 300 13.85 -12.83 7.18
CA LEU A 300 14.24 -14.07 7.87
C LEU A 300 15.74 -14.41 7.91
N LYS A 301 16.63 -13.50 7.52
CA LYS A 301 18.10 -13.70 7.67
C LYS A 301 18.51 -14.04 9.11
N CYS A 302 17.83 -13.44 10.09
CA CYS A 302 18.06 -13.70 11.50
C CYS A 302 17.71 -15.13 11.92
N VAL A 303 16.70 -15.75 11.29
CA VAL A 303 16.33 -17.15 11.52
C VAL A 303 17.44 -18.06 11.01
N GLU A 304 17.97 -17.81 9.81
CA GLU A 304 19.08 -18.56 9.22
C GLU A 304 20.38 -18.44 10.05
N ALA A 305 20.65 -17.26 10.61
CA ALA A 305 21.83 -17.01 11.42
C ALA A 305 21.73 -17.53 12.86
N CYS A 306 20.55 -17.90 13.33
CA CYS A 306 20.37 -18.33 14.71
C CYS A 306 21.04 -19.71 14.93
N PRO A 307 22.01 -19.84 15.85
CA PRO A 307 22.65 -21.13 16.12
C PRO A 307 21.81 -22.03 17.04
N THR A 308 20.64 -21.56 17.49
CA THR A 308 19.70 -22.30 18.35
C THR A 308 18.30 -22.27 17.73
N THR A 309 17.30 -22.76 18.47
CA THR A 309 15.89 -22.73 18.07
C THR A 309 15.17 -21.45 18.50
N ALA A 310 15.89 -20.42 18.95
CA ALA A 310 15.30 -19.20 19.50
C ALA A 310 14.59 -18.33 18.45
N LEU A 311 14.85 -18.56 17.17
CA LEU A 311 14.18 -17.87 16.09
C LEU A 311 13.60 -18.90 15.11
N SER A 312 12.30 -18.81 14.84
CA SER A 312 11.61 -19.56 13.78
C SER A 312 10.98 -18.61 12.77
N GLY A 313 10.78 -19.07 11.53
CA GLY A 313 10.02 -18.32 10.53
C GLY A 313 8.55 -18.69 10.63
N GLU A 314 7.70 -17.70 10.94
CA GLU A 314 6.25 -17.89 11.06
C GLU A 314 5.50 -17.11 9.98
N ARG A 315 4.30 -17.59 9.64
CA ARG A 315 3.36 -16.83 8.82
C ARG A 315 2.87 -15.62 9.62
N GLU A 316 2.86 -14.46 8.99
CA GLU A 316 2.32 -13.25 9.62
C GLU A 316 0.80 -13.36 9.74
N GLU A 317 0.33 -13.44 10.98
CA GLU A 317 -1.08 -13.38 11.34
C GLU A 317 -1.44 -11.99 11.88
N GLU A 318 -2.73 -11.63 11.77
CA GLU A 318 -3.22 -10.34 12.24
C GLU A 318 -3.04 -10.19 13.76
N GLY A 319 -2.38 -9.10 14.19
CA GLY A 319 -2.15 -8.80 15.61
C GLY A 319 -0.95 -9.52 16.25
N TYR A 320 -0.33 -10.48 15.56
CA TYR A 320 0.83 -11.19 16.08
C TYR A 320 2.00 -10.23 16.36
N ALA A 321 2.38 -9.44 15.35
CA ALA A 321 3.47 -8.47 15.46
C ALA A 321 3.18 -7.43 16.55
N ASP A 322 1.92 -6.99 16.68
CA ASP A 322 1.52 -5.98 17.67
C ASP A 322 1.60 -6.51 19.11
N SER A 323 1.33 -7.80 19.32
CA SER A 323 1.35 -8.44 20.65
C SER A 323 2.73 -8.92 21.09
N HIS A 324 3.63 -9.21 20.15
CA HIS A 324 4.97 -9.75 20.43
C HIS A 324 6.10 -8.73 20.22
N THR A 325 5.77 -7.49 19.83
CA THR A 325 6.79 -6.46 19.61
C THR A 325 7.38 -6.00 20.93
N VAL A 326 8.71 -5.93 20.98
CA VAL A 326 9.44 -5.16 22.00
C VAL A 326 9.90 -3.88 21.33
N ARG A 327 9.59 -2.72 21.91
CA ARG A 327 9.88 -1.43 21.28
C ARG A 327 11.30 -0.99 21.57
N HIS A 328 11.96 -0.44 20.57
CA HIS A 328 13.21 0.29 20.81
C HIS A 328 12.95 1.52 21.68
N HIS A 329 13.82 1.72 22.66
CA HIS A 329 13.89 2.93 23.46
C HIS A 329 15.07 3.78 22.97
N PHE A 330 14.76 4.79 22.15
CA PHE A 330 15.77 5.75 21.70
C PHE A 330 15.82 6.92 22.69
N ASP A 331 16.89 7.01 23.48
CA ASP A 331 17.17 8.16 24.37
C ASP A 331 17.63 9.39 23.56
N LEU A 332 16.70 9.96 22.79
CA LEU A 332 16.93 11.16 21.98
C LEU A 332 16.45 12.45 22.68
N ILE A 333 15.77 12.32 23.83
CA ILE A 333 15.13 13.43 24.56
C ILE A 333 16.09 14.08 25.57
N THR A 334 17.22 13.45 25.90
CA THR A 334 18.17 13.95 26.92
C THR A 334 19.30 14.82 26.38
N GLN A 335 19.28 15.21 25.10
CA GLN A 335 20.23 16.16 24.50
C GLN A 335 19.57 17.50 24.12
N ALA A 336 18.66 17.98 24.97
CA ALA A 336 18.15 19.36 24.93
C ALA A 336 19.08 20.30 25.70
#